data_AF-A0A7J2J4M6-F1
#
_entry.id   AF-A0A7J2J4M6-F1
#
_cell.length_a   1.000
_cell.length_b   1.000
_cell.length_c   1.000
_cell.angle_alpha   90.00
_cell.angle_beta   90.00
_cell.angle_gamma   90.00
#
_symmetry.space_group_name_H-M   'P 1'
#
loop_
_entity.id
_entity.type
_entity.pdbx_description
1 polymer ?
#
loop_
_entity_poly.entity_id
_entity_poly.type
_entity_poly.pdbx_seq_one_letter_code
_entity_poly.pdbx_strand_id
1 'polypeptide(L)'
;MKTGYWAIVESGEDTFKDVVNSIRVLDDEGVGGERGAGWGQFRIELCEIPDIIENLLVEDYESYLLISLLFFKDKTLLEELVGRRYITMTVKSKFLRGRRVDLGMISEGAISSTRIEGENLEIEGKVFHGKGTWIGLKGDLYGED
;
A
#
# COMPACT_ATOMS: atom_id res chain seq x y z
N MET A 1 25.70 0.03 -8.29
CA MET A 1 24.44 -0.46 -7.70
C MET A 1 23.30 0.24 -8.42
N LYS A 2 22.33 -0.49 -8.99
CA LYS A 2 21.12 0.13 -9.55
C LYS A 2 20.07 0.18 -8.43
N THR A 3 19.45 1.34 -8.24
CA THR A 3 18.36 1.54 -7.27
C THR A 3 17.06 1.70 -8.03
N GLY A 4 15.98 1.12 -7.51
CA GLY A 4 14.65 1.18 -8.10
C GLY A 4 13.57 1.01 -7.04
N TYR A 5 12.31 1.13 -7.47
CA TYR A 5 11.14 0.90 -6.63
C TYR A 5 10.51 -0.44 -6.99
N TRP A 6 9.88 -1.07 -6.01
CA TRP A 6 9.10 -2.28 -6.18
C TRP A 6 7.80 -2.16 -5.38
N ALA A 7 6.77 -2.86 -5.82
CA ALA A 7 5.49 -2.98 -5.13
C ALA A 7 4.95 -4.39 -5.32
N ILE A 8 4.26 -4.90 -4.30
CA ILE A 8 3.54 -6.18 -4.38
C ILE A 8 2.14 -5.90 -4.91
N VAL A 9 1.69 -6.74 -5.83
CA VAL A 9 0.36 -6.65 -6.42
C VAL A 9 -0.33 -7.99 -6.24
N GLU A 10 -1.41 -7.98 -5.47
CA GLU A 10 -2.32 -9.11 -5.34
C GLU A 10 -3.42 -9.00 -6.40
N SER A 11 -3.65 -10.09 -7.14
CA SER A 11 -4.70 -10.16 -8.15
C SER A 11 -5.26 -11.57 -8.24
N GLY A 12 -6.55 -11.68 -8.58
CA GLY A 12 -7.14 -12.96 -8.94
C GLY A 12 -6.59 -13.47 -10.28
N GLU A 13 -6.66 -14.79 -10.48
CA GLU A 13 -6.19 -15.44 -11.72
C GLU A 13 -6.86 -14.84 -12.97
N ASP A 14 -8.17 -14.58 -12.88
CA ASP A 14 -8.96 -14.01 -13.98
C ASP A 14 -8.66 -12.51 -14.24
N THR A 15 -8.07 -11.80 -13.28
CA THR A 15 -7.83 -10.35 -13.38
C THR A 15 -6.36 -9.97 -13.54
N PHE A 16 -5.43 -10.92 -13.35
CA PHE A 16 -3.98 -10.68 -13.44
C PHE A 16 -3.57 -9.98 -14.73
N LYS A 17 -4.09 -10.44 -15.88
CA LYS A 17 -3.77 -9.85 -17.18
C LYS A 17 -4.20 -8.39 -17.29
N ASP A 18 -5.38 -8.05 -16.80
CA ASP A 18 -5.92 -6.69 -16.85
C ASP A 18 -5.17 -5.75 -15.90
N VAL A 19 -4.80 -6.24 -14.72
CA VAL A 19 -3.96 -5.52 -13.76
C VAL A 19 -2.57 -5.24 -14.36
N VAL A 20 -1.92 -6.26 -14.92
CA VAL A 20 -0.61 -6.12 -15.58
C VAL A 20 -0.66 -5.13 -16.73
N ASN A 21 -1.68 -5.21 -17.59
CA ASN A 21 -1.84 -4.27 -18.70
C ASN A 21 -2.04 -2.84 -18.21
N SER A 22 -2.83 -2.65 -17.15
CA SER A 22 -3.07 -1.34 -16.54
C SER A 22 -1.79 -0.75 -15.95
N ILE A 23 -0.97 -1.58 -15.30
CA ILE A 23 0.32 -1.16 -14.75
C ILE A 23 1.28 -0.79 -15.89
N ARG A 24 1.36 -1.57 -16.97
CA ARG A 24 2.23 -1.28 -18.12
C ARG A 24 1.93 0.04 -18.83
N VAL A 25 0.69 0.52 -18.82
CA VAL A 25 0.37 1.87 -19.32
C VAL A 25 1.14 2.95 -18.56
N LEU A 26 1.44 2.73 -17.28
CA LEU A 26 2.18 3.68 -16.45
C LEU A 26 3.66 3.81 -16.84
N ASP A 27 4.20 2.86 -17.61
CA ASP A 27 5.57 2.89 -18.13
C ASP A 27 5.78 4.14 -19.00
N ASP A 28 4.81 4.44 -19.87
CA ASP A 28 4.86 5.58 -20.77
C ASP A 28 4.26 6.85 -20.13
N GLU A 29 3.20 6.70 -19.34
CA GLU A 29 2.51 7.83 -18.70
C GLU A 29 3.31 8.43 -17.54
N GLY A 30 4.09 7.61 -16.82
CA GLY A 30 4.76 7.99 -15.59
C GLY A 30 3.82 8.19 -14.39
N VAL A 31 4.39 8.22 -13.19
CA VAL A 31 3.67 8.37 -11.91
C VAL A 31 4.28 9.50 -11.09
N GLY A 32 3.43 10.41 -10.59
CA GLY A 32 3.85 11.58 -9.83
C GLY A 32 4.66 12.59 -10.64
N GLY A 33 5.17 13.63 -9.97
CA GLY A 33 6.03 14.65 -10.58
C GLY A 33 5.39 15.48 -11.70
N GLU A 34 6.21 16.32 -12.33
CA GLU A 34 5.82 17.11 -13.52
C GLU A 34 5.95 16.25 -14.78
N ARG A 35 5.00 15.34 -15.00
CA ARG A 35 5.02 14.37 -16.12
C ARG A 35 5.16 15.02 -17.49
N GLY A 36 4.56 16.20 -17.69
CA GLY A 36 4.69 16.97 -18.94
C GLY A 36 6.11 17.48 -19.25
N ALA A 37 6.98 17.49 -18.25
CA ALA A 37 8.41 17.82 -18.40
C ALA A 37 9.30 16.55 -18.41
N GLY A 38 8.71 15.35 -18.48
CA GLY A 38 9.42 14.07 -18.54
C GLY A 38 9.77 13.44 -17.19
N TRP A 39 9.35 14.04 -16.07
CA TRP A 39 9.57 13.46 -14.74
C TRP A 39 8.60 12.31 -14.44
N GLY A 40 9.04 11.36 -13.61
CA GLY A 40 8.20 10.25 -13.15
C GLY A 40 8.03 9.10 -14.15
N GLN A 41 8.77 9.11 -15.26
CA GLN A 41 8.85 7.96 -16.18
C GLN A 41 9.73 6.84 -15.58
N PHE A 42 9.36 5.59 -15.82
CA PHE A 42 10.04 4.39 -15.32
C PHE A 42 9.70 3.21 -16.19
N ARG A 43 10.57 2.19 -16.24
CA ARG A 43 10.29 0.92 -16.93
C ARG A 43 9.85 -0.13 -15.92
N ILE A 44 8.83 -0.90 -16.27
CA ILE A 44 8.27 -1.94 -15.39
C ILE A 44 8.88 -3.29 -15.75
N GLU A 45 9.34 -4.00 -14.74
CA GLU A 45 9.70 -5.40 -14.81
C GLU A 45 8.77 -6.19 -13.89
N LEU A 46 8.20 -7.28 -14.40
CA LEU A 46 7.38 -8.18 -13.60
C LEU A 46 8.29 -9.29 -13.09
N CYS A 47 8.26 -9.51 -11.79
CA CYS A 47 9.03 -10.55 -11.13
C CYS A 47 8.09 -11.41 -10.27
N GLU A 48 8.43 -12.68 -10.11
CA GLU A 48 7.83 -13.51 -9.08
C GLU A 48 8.23 -12.96 -7.70
N ILE A 49 7.30 -13.07 -6.75
CA ILE A 49 7.57 -12.68 -5.37
C ILE A 49 8.56 -13.70 -4.79
N PRO A 50 9.65 -13.28 -4.13
CA PRO A 50 10.57 -14.20 -3.49
C PRO A 50 9.86 -15.03 -2.41
N ASP A 51 10.16 -16.34 -2.31
CA ASP A 51 9.56 -17.27 -1.34
C ASP A 51 9.54 -16.72 0.09
N ILE A 52 10.59 -15.99 0.49
CA ILE A 52 10.66 -15.37 1.82
C ILE A 52 9.52 -14.37 2.05
N ILE A 53 9.17 -13.55 1.07
CA ILE A 53 8.07 -12.58 1.16
C ILE A 53 6.73 -13.30 1.11
N GLU A 54 6.60 -14.32 0.25
CA GLU A 54 5.38 -15.13 0.15
C GLU A 54 5.04 -15.81 1.49
N ASN A 55 6.03 -16.41 2.15
CA ASN A 55 5.85 -17.04 3.46
C ASN A 55 5.44 -16.04 4.56
N LEU A 56 5.89 -14.78 4.47
CA LEU A 56 5.49 -13.73 5.42
C LEU A 56 4.04 -13.26 5.18
N LEU A 57 3.45 -13.48 4.00
CA LEU A 57 2.07 -13.10 3.70
C LEU A 57 1.04 -14.13 4.22
N VAL A 58 1.39 -15.41 4.21
CA VAL A 58 0.43 -16.51 4.44
C VAL A 58 0.46 -17.13 5.84
N GLU A 59 1.59 -17.12 6.55
CA GLU A 59 1.70 -17.73 7.88
C GLU A 59 1.02 -16.88 8.98
N ASP A 60 0.64 -17.53 10.08
CA ASP A 60 0.19 -16.86 11.30
C ASP A 60 1.40 -16.47 12.16
N TYR A 61 1.44 -15.21 12.58
CA TYR A 61 2.50 -14.62 13.38
C TYR A 61 1.96 -13.93 14.63
N GLU A 62 2.83 -13.78 15.64
CA GLU A 62 2.53 -13.00 16.85
C GLU A 62 2.46 -11.49 16.58
N SER A 63 3.10 -11.04 15.50
CA SER A 63 3.13 -9.63 15.12
C SER A 63 3.24 -9.48 13.60
N TYR A 64 2.69 -8.38 13.12
CA TYR A 64 2.57 -8.04 11.71
C TYR A 64 3.05 -6.62 11.46
N LEU A 65 3.63 -6.40 10.29
CA LEU A 65 4.04 -5.09 9.77
C LEU A 65 3.16 -4.69 8.60
N LEU A 66 2.62 -3.48 8.65
CA LEU A 66 1.85 -2.90 7.56
C LEU A 66 2.79 -2.41 6.44
N ILE A 67 2.61 -2.93 5.22
CA ILE A 67 3.41 -2.59 4.03
C ILE A 67 2.62 -1.86 2.94
N SER A 68 1.35 -1.52 3.19
CA SER A 68 0.57 -0.63 2.33
C SER A 68 -0.33 0.26 3.18
N LEU A 69 -0.78 1.38 2.63
CA LEU A 69 -1.61 2.32 3.38
C LEU A 69 -2.96 1.71 3.81
N LEU A 70 -3.38 2.04 5.03
CA LEU A 70 -4.60 1.51 5.65
C LEU A 70 -5.60 2.63 5.98
N PHE A 71 -6.79 2.55 5.38
CA PHE A 71 -7.99 3.30 5.76
C PHE A 71 -8.78 2.51 6.80
N PHE A 72 -9.29 3.24 7.79
CA PHE A 72 -10.14 2.68 8.84
C PHE A 72 -11.10 3.79 9.31
N LYS A 73 -12.37 3.47 9.55
CA LYS A 73 -13.31 4.42 10.17
C LYS A 73 -13.28 4.32 11.69
N ASP A 74 -13.11 3.12 12.22
CA ASP A 74 -13.11 2.88 13.65
C ASP A 74 -11.76 3.21 14.27
N LYS A 75 -11.70 4.38 14.92
CA LYS A 75 -10.48 4.85 15.58
C LYS A 75 -10.10 4.04 16.81
N THR A 76 -10.97 3.18 17.35
CA THR A 76 -10.63 2.33 18.49
C THR A 76 -9.54 1.32 18.13
N LEU A 77 -9.52 0.85 16.88
CA LEU A 77 -8.48 -0.03 16.32
C LEU A 77 -7.08 0.60 16.33
N LEU A 78 -6.98 1.91 16.50
CA LEU A 78 -5.68 2.56 16.67
C LEU A 78 -4.95 2.04 17.91
N GLU A 79 -5.66 1.73 18.99
CA GLU A 79 -5.08 1.29 20.26
C GLU A 79 -4.23 0.02 20.10
N GLU A 80 -4.51 -0.80 19.10
CA GLU A 80 -3.80 -2.05 18.78
C GLU A 80 -2.50 -1.83 17.98
N LEU A 81 -2.18 -0.59 17.60
CA LEU A 81 -1.04 -0.27 16.74
C LEU A 81 0.14 0.29 17.51
N VAL A 82 1.29 -0.37 17.38
CA VAL A 82 2.59 0.06 17.87
C VAL A 82 3.40 0.72 16.75
N GLY A 83 4.18 1.75 17.07
CA GLY A 83 5.07 2.41 16.09
C GLY A 83 4.34 3.18 14.98
N ARG A 84 3.04 3.45 15.14
CA ARG A 84 2.19 4.07 14.12
C ARG A 84 2.58 5.52 13.80
N ARG A 85 2.51 5.88 12.52
CA ARG A 85 2.38 7.28 12.09
C ARG A 85 1.03 7.46 11.42
N TYR A 86 0.28 8.44 11.92
CA TYR A 86 -0.94 8.89 11.27
C TYR A 86 -0.55 9.86 10.17
N ILE A 87 -0.93 9.53 8.94
CA ILE A 87 -0.73 10.40 7.79
C ILE A 87 -2.09 10.87 7.28
N THR A 88 -2.09 12.11 6.80
CA THR A 88 -3.26 12.67 6.12
C THR A 88 -2.95 12.72 4.64
N MET A 89 -3.71 11.98 3.83
CA MET A 89 -3.69 12.15 2.39
C MET A 89 -4.70 13.23 2.00
N THR A 90 -4.21 14.37 1.55
CA THR A 90 -5.08 15.41 0.98
C THR A 90 -5.38 15.09 -0.48
N VAL A 91 -6.60 14.68 -0.75
CA VAL A 91 -7.05 14.46 -2.13
C VAL A 91 -7.54 15.79 -2.69
N LYS A 92 -6.86 16.28 -3.74
CA LYS A 92 -7.32 17.40 -4.56
C LYS A 92 -7.64 16.89 -5.96
N SER A 93 -8.91 16.93 -6.32
CA SER A 93 -9.37 16.43 -7.61
C SER A 93 -10.31 17.43 -8.28
N LYS A 94 -10.28 17.48 -9.62
CA LYS A 94 -11.31 18.18 -10.41
C LYS A 94 -12.71 17.61 -10.10
N PHE A 95 -12.78 16.33 -9.76
CA PHE A 95 -14.02 15.65 -9.40
C PHE A 95 -14.59 16.13 -8.06
N LEU A 96 -13.73 16.51 -7.11
CA LEU A 96 -14.14 17.11 -5.83
C LEU A 96 -14.49 18.60 -5.96
N ARG A 97 -14.70 19.10 -7.17
CA ARG A 97 -14.93 20.54 -7.49
C ARG A 97 -13.85 21.45 -6.89
N GLY A 98 -12.61 20.94 -6.82
CA GLY A 98 -11.48 21.66 -6.23
C GLY A 98 -11.47 21.71 -4.70
N ARG A 99 -12.43 21.07 -4.02
CA ARG A 99 -12.38 20.87 -2.56
C ARG A 99 -11.22 19.95 -2.20
N ARG A 100 -10.57 20.27 -1.08
CA ARG A 100 -9.59 19.41 -0.43
C ARG A 100 -10.33 18.52 0.55
N VAL A 101 -10.12 17.21 0.45
CA VAL A 101 -10.62 16.25 1.44
C VAL A 101 -9.40 15.60 2.07
N ASP A 102 -9.33 15.66 3.39
CA ASP A 102 -8.25 15.10 4.18
C ASP A 102 -8.62 13.72 4.67
N LEU A 103 -7.87 12.72 4.23
CA LEU A 103 -8.12 11.32 4.55
C LEU A 103 -7.11 10.81 5.56
N GLY A 104 -7.61 10.38 6.71
CA GLY A 104 -6.80 9.73 7.73
C GLY A 104 -6.40 8.33 7.32
N MET A 105 -5.10 8.05 7.38
CA MET A 105 -4.54 6.74 7.07
C MET A 105 -3.46 6.37 8.08
N ILE A 106 -3.30 5.08 8.33
CA ILE A 106 -2.09 4.56 8.97
C ILE A 106 -1.05 4.36 7.87
N SER A 107 0.16 4.89 8.10
CA SER A 107 1.26 4.71 7.18
C SER A 107 1.84 3.30 7.26
N GLU A 108 2.48 2.90 6.17
CA GLU A 108 3.43 1.79 6.15
C GLU A 108 4.42 1.88 7.33
N GLY A 109 4.82 0.71 7.84
CA GLY A 109 5.71 0.58 9.00
C GLY A 109 4.98 0.44 10.35
N ALA A 110 3.66 0.55 10.39
CA ALA A 110 2.90 0.28 11.62
C ALA A 110 2.95 -1.21 11.98
N ILE A 111 3.02 -1.51 13.29
CA ILE A 111 3.10 -2.87 13.81
C ILE A 111 1.83 -3.18 14.60
N SER A 112 1.30 -4.39 14.48
CA SER A 112 0.17 -4.87 15.28
C SER A 112 0.29 -6.35 15.58
N SER A 113 -0.32 -6.79 16.69
CA SER A 113 -0.48 -8.21 17.01
C SER A 113 -1.59 -8.89 16.18
N THR A 114 -2.40 -8.09 15.49
CA THR A 114 -3.55 -8.54 14.69
C THR A 114 -3.47 -7.93 13.30
N ARG A 115 -3.98 -8.63 12.28
CA ARG A 115 -4.16 -8.05 10.96
C ARG A 115 -5.44 -7.20 10.99
N ILE A 116 -5.29 -5.89 10.97
CA ILE A 116 -6.44 -4.98 10.91
C ILE A 116 -6.93 -4.94 9.46
N GLU A 117 -8.18 -5.35 9.24
CA GLU A 117 -8.81 -5.24 7.92
C GLU A 117 -9.22 -3.79 7.66
N GLY A 118 -8.69 -3.21 6.60
CA GLY A 118 -9.06 -1.87 6.18
C GLY A 118 -10.35 -1.82 5.39
N GLU A 119 -10.85 -0.60 5.24
CA GLU A 119 -12.09 -0.35 4.52
C GLU A 119 -11.86 0.34 3.18
N ASN A 120 -12.83 0.17 2.29
CA ASN A 120 -13.00 1.06 1.16
C ASN A 120 -13.65 2.35 1.65
N LEU A 121 -13.09 3.49 1.26
CA LEU A 121 -13.67 4.79 1.56
C LEU A 121 -14.36 5.36 0.31
N GLU A 122 -15.65 5.65 0.40
CA GLU A 122 -16.38 6.31 -0.68
C GLU A 122 -16.52 7.82 -0.43
N ILE A 123 -16.15 8.62 -1.42
CA ILE A 123 -16.24 10.08 -1.39
C ILE A 123 -16.80 10.55 -2.73
N GLU A 124 -17.97 11.21 -2.69
CA GLU A 124 -18.63 11.76 -3.87
C GLU A 124 -18.74 10.74 -5.05
N GLY A 125 -19.06 9.48 -4.74
CA GLY A 125 -19.22 8.41 -5.75
C GLY A 125 -17.90 7.80 -6.26
N LYS A 126 -16.77 8.08 -5.59
CA LYS A 126 -15.48 7.45 -5.87
C LYS A 126 -15.02 6.62 -4.69
N VAL A 127 -14.58 5.41 -4.99
CA VAL A 127 -14.05 4.46 -4.01
C VAL A 127 -12.52 4.59 -3.96
N PHE A 128 -12.01 4.83 -2.76
CA PHE A 128 -10.60 4.80 -2.43
C PHE A 128 -10.32 3.50 -1.69
N HIS A 129 -9.36 2.75 -2.21
CA HIS A 129 -8.94 1.48 -1.64
C HIS A 129 -7.73 1.70 -0.72
N GLY A 130 -7.79 1.15 0.48
CA GLY A 130 -6.71 1.19 1.46
C GLY A 130 -6.98 0.11 2.50
N LYS A 131 -7.03 -1.14 2.05
CA LYS A 131 -7.34 -2.28 2.93
C LYS A 131 -6.19 -2.66 3.87
N GLY A 132 -5.00 -2.11 3.64
CA GLY A 132 -3.77 -2.52 4.30
C GLY A 132 -3.32 -3.90 3.84
N THR A 133 -2.01 -4.07 3.74
CA THR A 133 -1.35 -5.34 3.44
C THR A 133 -0.35 -5.59 4.55
N TRP A 134 -0.44 -6.75 5.17
CA TRP A 134 0.32 -7.10 6.36
C TRP A 134 1.28 -8.25 6.05
N ILE A 135 2.52 -8.13 6.49
CA ILE A 135 3.49 -9.24 6.50
C ILE A 135 3.82 -9.62 7.93
N GLY A 136 4.07 -10.90 8.16
CA GLY A 136 4.53 -11.42 9.43
C GLY A 136 5.87 -10.84 9.87
N LEU A 137 6.07 -10.75 11.17
CA LEU A 137 7.37 -10.53 11.78
C LEU A 137 7.82 -11.84 12.44
N LYS A 138 8.92 -12.43 11.97
CA LYS A 138 9.60 -13.52 12.69
C LYS A 138 10.39 -12.93 13.86
N GLY A 139 10.31 -13.58 15.01
CA GLY A 139 10.84 -13.12 16.31
C GLY A 139 12.34 -12.82 16.38
N ASP A 140 13.10 -13.04 15.32
CA ASP A 140 14.56 -12.85 15.28
C ASP A 140 14.98 -11.62 14.46
N LEU A 141 14.19 -10.55 14.44
CA LEU A 141 14.61 -9.28 13.81
C LEU A 141 15.64 -8.49 14.64
N TYR A 142 15.83 -8.88 15.90
CA TYR A 142 17.01 -8.54 16.68
C TYR A 142 17.81 -9.84 16.79
N GLY A 143 18.83 -9.99 15.94
CA GLY A 143 19.85 -10.99 16.22
C GLY A 143 20.36 -10.73 17.64
N GLU A 144 20.37 -11.78 18.47
CA GLU A 144 21.16 -11.75 19.68
C GLU A 144 22.61 -11.47 19.26
N ASP A 145 23.13 -10.30 19.64
CA ASP A 145 24.56 -9.97 19.57
C ASP A 145 25.38 -10.88 20.50
#